data_AF-A0A2S4ZW96-F1
#
_entry.id   AF-A0A2S4ZW96-F1
#
_cell.length_a   1.000
_cell.length_b   1.000
_cell.length_c   1.000
_cell.angle_alpha   90.00
_cell.angle_beta   90.00
_cell.angle_gamma   90.00
#
_symmetry.space_group_name_H-M   'P 1'
#
loop_
_entity.id
_entity.type
_entity.pdbx_description
1 polymer ?
#
loop_
_entity_poly.entity_id
_entity_poly.type
_entity_poly.pdbx_seq_one_letter_code
_entity_poly.pdbx_strand_id
1 'polypeptide(L)'
;MQVIHDILIKLNDFPELTYEFEKNDFLTVRSMTTARKLSIAFWEKEHTLFFEEWHWHFENNDKENQELINTIDDIITNRTRLKIFKRGEKAIAWELELPVDIENNNRPMTTGLFGFKFWGKREVEYEVVRFT
;
A
#
# COMPACT_ATOMS: atom_id res chain seq x y z
N MET A 1 11.31 -6.49 -15.91
CA MET A 1 9.94 -7.06 -16.04
C MET A 1 9.67 -8.24 -15.09
N GLN A 2 10.55 -8.57 -14.14
CA GLN A 2 10.30 -9.67 -13.18
C GLN A 2 9.24 -9.28 -12.12
N VAL A 3 9.37 -8.10 -11.51
CA VAL A 3 8.43 -7.63 -10.47
C VAL A 3 6.97 -7.60 -10.94
N ILE A 4 6.71 -7.15 -12.17
CA ILE A 4 5.36 -7.15 -12.75
C ILE A 4 4.82 -8.58 -12.85
N HIS A 5 5.64 -9.50 -13.37
CA HIS A 5 5.26 -10.90 -13.51
C HIS A 5 4.92 -11.54 -12.17
N ASP A 6 5.74 -11.31 -11.13
CA ASP A 6 5.53 -11.85 -9.80
C ASP A 6 4.26 -11.30 -9.13
N ILE A 7 3.96 -10.01 -9.33
CA ILE A 7 2.70 -9.41 -8.90
C ILE A 7 1.51 -10.09 -9.58
N LEU A 8 1.56 -10.30 -10.90
CA LEU A 8 0.48 -10.95 -11.64
C LEU A 8 0.26 -12.40 -11.22
N ILE A 9 1.33 -13.14 -10.88
CA ILE A 9 1.21 -14.49 -10.33
C ILE A 9 0.38 -14.46 -9.04
N LYS A 10 0.69 -13.54 -8.10
CA LYS A 10 -0.07 -13.41 -6.86
C LYS A 10 -1.53 -13.05 -7.10
N LEU A 11 -1.80 -12.12 -8.02
CA LEU A 11 -3.17 -11.70 -8.30
C LEU A 11 -4.03 -12.83 -8.87
N ASN A 12 -3.44 -13.80 -9.57
CA ASN A 12 -4.18 -14.95 -10.11
C ASN A 12 -4.77 -15.88 -9.03
N ASP A 13 -4.28 -15.80 -7.79
CA ASP A 13 -4.82 -16.58 -6.67
C ASP A 13 -6.16 -16.03 -6.15
N PHE A 14 -6.57 -14.83 -6.61
CA PHE A 14 -7.74 -14.10 -6.14
C PHE A 14 -8.75 -13.86 -7.28
N PRO A 15 -9.69 -14.79 -7.54
CA PRO A 15 -10.64 -14.67 -8.66
C PRO A 15 -11.62 -13.49 -8.54
N GLU A 16 -11.76 -12.91 -7.36
CA GLU A 16 -12.56 -11.71 -7.08
C GLU A 16 -11.87 -10.40 -7.48
N LEU A 17 -10.59 -10.47 -7.89
CA LEU A 17 -9.84 -9.32 -8.35
C LEU A 17 -9.86 -9.21 -9.88
N THR A 18 -9.91 -7.97 -10.34
CA THR A 18 -9.70 -7.62 -11.76
C THR A 18 -8.52 -6.67 -11.85
N TYR A 19 -7.79 -6.71 -12.95
CA TYR A 19 -6.68 -5.80 -13.15
C TYR A 19 -6.56 -5.31 -14.59
N GLU A 20 -6.05 -4.10 -14.75
CA GLU A 20 -5.85 -3.43 -16.03
C GLU A 20 -4.50 -2.69 -16.05
N PHE A 21 -3.84 -2.68 -17.21
CA PHE A 21 -2.66 -1.86 -17.44
C PHE A 21 -3.02 -0.59 -18.20
N GLU A 22 -2.60 0.55 -17.67
CA GLU A 22 -2.57 1.81 -18.41
C GLU A 22 -1.14 2.03 -18.92
N LYS A 23 -0.98 2.07 -20.26
CA LYS A 23 0.29 2.40 -20.94
C LYS A 23 1.50 1.55 -20.49
N ASN A 24 1.30 0.29 -20.10
CA ASN A 24 2.30 -0.69 -19.65
C ASN A 24 3.08 -0.37 -18.35
N ASP A 25 3.07 0.87 -17.87
CA ASP A 25 3.82 1.29 -16.69
C ASP A 25 2.94 1.53 -15.46
N PHE A 26 1.63 1.35 -15.59
CA PHE A 26 0.69 1.56 -14.49
C PHE A 26 -0.31 0.40 -14.41
N LEU A 27 -0.27 -0.35 -13.31
CA LEU A 27 -1.20 -1.44 -13.02
C LEU A 27 -2.28 -0.96 -12.06
N THR A 28 -3.54 -1.12 -12.42
CA THR A 28 -4.67 -0.93 -11.51
C THR A 28 -5.29 -2.29 -11.18
N VAL A 29 -5.47 -2.56 -9.89
CA VAL A 29 -6.16 -3.74 -9.35
C VAL A 29 -7.44 -3.27 -8.66
N ARG A 30 -8.56 -3.93 -8.94
CA ARG A 30 -9.88 -3.61 -8.38
C ARG A 30 -10.50 -4.85 -7.78
N SER A 31 -11.01 -4.70 -6.57
CA SER A 31 -11.82 -5.73 -5.94
C SER A 31 -13.27 -5.66 -6.39
N MET A 32 -13.83 -6.78 -6.84
CA MET A 32 -15.25 -6.87 -7.19
C MET A 32 -16.17 -6.90 -5.96
N THR A 33 -15.64 -7.22 -4.77
CA THR A 33 -16.42 -7.36 -3.52
C THR A 33 -16.53 -6.04 -2.77
N THR A 34 -15.44 -5.26 -2.68
CA THR A 34 -15.40 -4.01 -1.90
C THR A 34 -15.45 -2.76 -2.75
N ALA A 35 -15.32 -2.88 -4.08
CA ALA A 35 -15.14 -1.77 -5.02
C ALA A 35 -13.91 -0.89 -4.74
N ARG A 36 -12.98 -1.32 -3.87
CA ARG A 36 -11.73 -0.60 -3.60
C ARG A 36 -10.71 -0.84 -4.72
N LYS A 37 -9.77 0.10 -4.83
CA LYS A 37 -8.73 0.12 -5.86
C LYS A 37 -7.34 0.23 -5.24
N LEU A 38 -6.42 -0.55 -5.80
CA LEU A 38 -4.99 -0.49 -5.58
C LEU A 38 -4.33 -0.19 -6.93
N SER A 39 -3.31 0.67 -6.96
CA SER A 39 -2.59 0.98 -8.20
C SER A 39 -1.10 0.96 -7.99
N ILE A 40 -0.34 0.57 -9.00
CA ILE A 40 1.11 0.54 -8.96
C ILE A 40 1.64 1.29 -10.17
N ALA A 41 2.41 2.33 -9.94
CA ALA A 41 3.21 2.98 -10.97
C ALA A 41 4.61 2.38 -10.97
N PHE A 42 5.06 1.85 -12.11
CA PHE A 42 6.37 1.28 -12.28
C PHE A 42 7.30 2.30 -12.95
N TRP A 43 8.31 2.80 -12.23
CA TRP A 43 9.31 3.69 -12.79
C TRP A 43 10.69 3.04 -12.80
N GLU A 44 11.61 3.63 -13.55
CA GLU A 44 12.97 3.09 -13.69
C GLU A 44 13.71 3.03 -12.35
N LYS A 45 13.53 4.03 -11.48
CA LYS A 45 14.25 4.16 -10.20
C LYS A 45 13.45 3.71 -8.99
N GLU A 46 12.14 3.80 -9.04
CA GLU A 46 11.26 3.48 -7.92
C GLU A 46 9.88 3.04 -8.44
N HIS A 47 9.17 2.27 -7.65
CA HIS A 47 7.76 1.96 -7.85
C HIS A 47 6.95 2.69 -6.78
N THR A 48 5.75 3.14 -7.16
CA THR A 48 4.83 3.76 -6.22
C THR A 48 3.56 2.93 -6.13
N LEU A 49 3.27 2.40 -4.95
CA LEU A 49 2.02 1.74 -4.63
C LEU A 49 1.03 2.77 -4.10
N PHE A 50 -0.16 2.83 -4.68
CA PHE A 50 -1.28 3.66 -4.27
C PHE A 50 -2.40 2.78 -3.74
N PHE A 51 -2.88 3.09 -2.55
CA PHE A 51 -4.09 2.53 -1.97
C PHE A 51 -4.99 3.68 -1.54
N GLU A 52 -6.06 3.92 -2.30
CA GLU A 52 -6.90 5.11 -2.15
C GLU A 52 -6.09 6.42 -2.19
N GLU A 53 -6.10 7.21 -1.11
CA GLU A 53 -5.31 8.44 -0.98
C GLU A 53 -3.88 8.22 -0.47
N TRP A 54 -3.56 6.99 -0.04
CA TRP A 54 -2.29 6.62 0.58
C TRP A 54 -1.32 6.07 -0.45
N HIS A 55 -0.04 6.31 -0.24
CA HIS A 55 0.99 5.76 -1.11
C HIS A 55 2.29 5.41 -0.39
N TRP A 56 3.04 4.51 -1.01
CA TRP A 56 4.35 4.05 -0.56
C TRP A 56 5.29 3.96 -1.75
N HIS A 57 6.54 4.37 -1.55
CA HIS A 57 7.61 4.30 -2.54
C HIS A 57 8.51 3.12 -2.22
N PHE A 58 8.93 2.42 -3.26
CA PHE A 58 9.84 1.28 -3.19
C PHE A 58 10.94 1.52 -4.22
N GLU A 59 12.21 1.48 -3.82
CA GLU A 59 13.28 1.58 -4.82
C GLU A 59 13.20 0.40 -5.80
N ASN A 60 13.61 0.61 -7.05
CA ASN A 60 13.63 -0.47 -8.04
C ASN A 60 14.89 -1.33 -7.88
N ASN A 61 14.93 -2.10 -6.78
CA ASN A 61 15.96 -3.09 -6.46
C ASN A 61 15.31 -4.37 -5.90
N ASP A 62 16.03 -5.50 -5.88
CA ASP A 62 15.44 -6.80 -5.52
C ASP A 62 14.79 -6.83 -4.12
N LYS A 63 15.40 -6.15 -3.14
CA LYS A 63 14.90 -6.10 -1.76
C LYS A 63 13.57 -5.34 -1.69
N GLU A 64 13.53 -4.13 -2.22
CA GLU A 64 12.36 -3.26 -2.18
C GLU A 64 11.25 -3.75 -3.13
N ASN A 65 11.62 -4.40 -4.25
CA ASN A 65 10.66 -5.10 -5.12
C ASN A 65 9.95 -6.24 -4.37
N GLN A 66 10.67 -7.01 -3.57
CA GLN A 66 10.05 -8.03 -2.72
C GLN A 66 9.16 -7.42 -1.63
N GLU A 67 9.57 -6.27 -1.08
CA GLU A 67 8.77 -5.53 -0.09
C GLU A 67 7.47 -4.99 -0.69
N LEU A 68 7.50 -4.46 -1.92
CA LEU A 68 6.31 -4.08 -2.69
C LEU A 68 5.36 -5.28 -2.87
N ILE A 69 5.90 -6.41 -3.30
CA ILE A 69 5.14 -7.65 -3.53
C ILE A 69 4.46 -8.13 -2.24
N ASN A 70 5.19 -8.12 -1.12
CA ASN A 70 4.64 -8.49 0.19
C ASN A 70 3.58 -7.49 0.65
N THR A 71 3.80 -6.20 0.44
CA THR A 71 2.83 -5.15 0.78
C THR A 71 1.52 -5.32 0.02
N ILE A 72 1.60 -5.64 -1.28
CA ILE A 72 0.42 -5.97 -2.10
C ILE A 72 -0.28 -7.20 -1.52
N ASP A 73 0.45 -8.27 -1.23
CA ASP A 73 -0.09 -9.51 -0.62
C ASP A 73 -0.83 -9.21 0.69
N ASP A 74 -0.24 -8.39 1.54
CA ASP A 74 -0.81 -8.02 2.85
C ASP A 74 -2.07 -7.16 2.74
N ILE A 75 -2.14 -6.27 1.74
CA ILE A 75 -3.35 -5.49 1.44
C ILE A 75 -4.45 -6.40 0.90
N ILE A 76 -4.16 -7.22 -0.11
CA ILE A 76 -5.19 -8.05 -0.77
C ILE A 76 -5.70 -9.17 0.14
N THR A 77 -4.89 -9.65 1.09
CA THR A 77 -5.29 -10.67 2.08
C THR A 77 -5.89 -10.08 3.36
N ASN A 78 -6.13 -8.76 3.41
CA ASN A 78 -6.69 -8.06 4.58
C ASN A 78 -5.86 -8.26 5.86
N ARG A 79 -4.56 -8.50 5.73
CA ARG A 79 -3.62 -8.72 6.85
C ARG A 79 -2.98 -7.42 7.31
N THR A 80 -3.56 -6.26 7.02
CA THR A 80 -3.00 -4.96 7.39
C THR A 80 -4.04 -4.02 7.98
N ARG A 81 -3.54 -3.04 8.72
CA ARG A 81 -4.28 -1.84 9.12
C ARG A 81 -3.45 -0.62 8.77
N LEU A 82 -4.14 0.46 8.46
CA LEU A 82 -3.52 1.75 8.26
C LEU A 82 -3.55 2.53 9.57
N LYS A 83 -2.39 2.97 10.02
CA LYS A 83 -2.22 3.87 11.15
C LYS A 83 -1.97 5.26 10.62
N ILE A 84 -2.93 6.14 10.82
CA ILE A 84 -2.92 7.49 10.29
C ILE A 84 -2.58 8.45 11.43
N PHE A 85 -1.53 9.24 11.24
CA PHE A 85 -1.19 10.34 12.13
C PHE A 85 -1.91 11.58 11.65
N LYS A 86 -2.74 12.17 12.52
CA LYS A 86 -3.49 13.38 12.24
C LYS A 86 -3.02 14.54 13.10
N ARG A 87 -3.27 15.76 12.62
CA ARG A 87 -3.23 17.01 13.39
C ARG A 87 -4.51 17.80 13.08
N GLY A 88 -5.45 17.79 14.02
CA GLY A 88 -6.83 18.19 13.73
C GLY A 88 -7.43 17.25 12.69
N GLU A 89 -8.10 17.80 11.68
CA GLU A 89 -8.75 17.00 10.63
C GLU A 89 -7.80 16.51 9.52
N LYS A 90 -6.52 16.93 9.53
CA LYS A 90 -5.56 16.61 8.44
C LYS A 90 -4.64 15.45 8.80
N ALA A 91 -4.60 14.45 7.93
CA ALA A 91 -3.56 13.43 7.94
C ALA A 91 -2.20 14.05 7.59
N ILE A 92 -1.16 13.68 8.32
CA ILE A 92 0.20 14.21 8.16
C ILE A 92 1.23 13.11 7.85
N ALA A 93 0.94 11.87 8.23
CA ALA A 93 1.74 10.69 7.93
C ALA A 93 0.88 9.45 8.11
N TRP A 94 1.27 8.35 7.50
CA TRP A 94 0.61 7.06 7.67
C TRP A 94 1.62 5.92 7.66
N GLU A 95 1.24 4.82 8.30
CA GLU A 95 1.99 3.57 8.38
C GLU A 95 1.05 2.41 8.04
N LEU A 96 1.49 1.53 7.14
CA LEU A 96 0.85 0.23 7.00
C LEU A 96 1.44 -0.69 8.08
N GLU A 97 0.58 -1.23 8.94
CA GLU A 97 0.98 -2.16 10.01
C GLU A 97 0.31 -3.52 9.79
N LEU A 98 1.05 -4.60 10.04
CA LEU A 98 0.44 -5.91 10.26
C LEU A 98 -0.31 -5.89 11.62
N PRO A 99 -1.44 -6.60 11.77
CA PRO A 99 -2.06 -6.86 13.06
C PRO A 99 -1.04 -7.44 14.03
N VAL A 100 -1.13 -7.01 15.29
CA VAL A 100 -0.20 -7.34 16.38
C VAL A 100 -0.07 -8.86 16.61
N ASP A 101 -1.03 -9.64 16.11
CA ASP A 101 -1.17 -11.07 16.34
C ASP A 101 -0.41 -11.93 15.29
N ILE A 102 0.15 -11.31 14.25
CA ILE A 102 1.04 -11.96 13.28
C ILE A 102 2.48 -11.77 13.76
N GLU A 103 3.13 -12.85 14.21
CA GLU A 103 4.47 -12.87 14.83
C GLU A 103 5.43 -11.78 14.31
N ASN A 104 5.61 -10.75 15.14
CA ASN A 104 6.81 -9.92 15.26
C ASN A 104 7.43 -9.32 13.97
N ASN A 105 6.63 -9.05 12.94
CA ASN A 105 7.08 -8.47 11.68
C ASN A 105 6.60 -7.01 11.51
N ASN A 106 6.74 -6.21 12.57
CA ASN A 106 6.50 -4.76 12.53
C ASN A 106 7.47 -4.10 11.55
N ARG A 107 7.06 -3.96 10.29
CA ARG A 107 7.72 -3.14 9.28
C ARG A 107 6.88 -1.89 9.01
N PRO A 108 6.94 -0.87 9.87
CA PRO A 108 6.22 0.37 9.61
C PRO A 108 6.85 1.06 8.41
N MET A 109 6.16 1.03 7.27
CA MET A 109 6.48 1.91 6.14
C MET A 109 5.80 3.25 6.35
N THR A 110 6.57 4.25 6.81
CA THR A 110 6.08 5.60 7.07
C THR A 110 6.22 6.49 5.83
N THR A 111 5.10 6.98 5.31
CA THR A 111 5.08 8.08 4.32
C THR A 111 4.53 9.33 5.00
N GLY A 112 5.16 10.49 4.80
CA GLY A 112 4.79 11.76 5.43
C GLY A 112 4.54 12.88 4.42
N LEU A 113 3.60 13.77 4.74
CA LEU A 113 3.33 14.98 3.96
C LEU A 113 4.15 16.17 4.49
N PHE A 114 4.89 16.86 3.61
CA PHE A 114 5.62 18.10 3.93
C PHE A 114 4.64 19.27 4.14
N GLY A 115 4.80 20.04 5.24
CA GLY A 115 4.22 21.40 5.34
C GLY A 115 3.34 21.75 6.55
N PHE A 116 3.47 21.10 7.71
CA PHE A 116 2.57 21.35 8.85
C PHE A 116 3.13 22.27 9.94
N LYS A 117 2.26 23.10 10.52
CA LYS A 117 2.55 23.94 11.69
C LYS A 117 2.83 23.05 12.92
N PHE A 118 3.99 23.25 13.54
CA PHE A 118 4.51 22.38 14.61
C PHE A 118 3.70 22.39 15.93
N TRP A 119 2.76 23.30 16.12
CA TRP A 119 2.13 23.61 17.41
C TRP A 119 0.79 22.90 17.72
N GLY A 120 0.40 21.88 16.94
CA GLY A 120 -0.84 21.10 17.17
C GLY A 120 -0.58 19.74 17.84
N LYS A 121 -1.54 19.28 18.66
CA LYS A 121 -1.51 17.93 19.25
C LYS A 121 -1.58 16.88 18.13
N ARG A 122 -0.73 15.85 18.20
CA ARG A 122 -0.76 14.69 17.30
C ARG A 122 -1.82 13.72 17.78
N GLU A 123 -2.65 13.26 16.86
CA GLU A 123 -3.66 12.23 17.07
C GLU A 123 -3.32 11.01 16.20
N VAL A 124 -3.79 9.84 16.62
CA VAL A 124 -3.59 8.56 15.92
C VAL A 124 -4.94 7.93 15.67
N GLU A 125 -5.21 7.56 14.43
CA GLU A 125 -6.38 6.82 14.01
C GLU A 125 -5.94 5.51 13.35
N TYR A 126 -6.76 4.47 13.50
CA TYR A 126 -6.53 3.18 12.89
C TYR A 126 -7.69 2.84 11.96
N GLU A 127 -7.38 2.51 10.71
CA GLU A 127 -8.33 2.01 9.73
C GLU A 127 -7.99 0.56 9.39
N VAL A 128 -8.98 -0.34 9.42
CA VAL A 128 -8.78 -1.72 8.96
C VAL A 128 -8.78 -1.74 7.43
N VAL A 129 -7.71 -2.23 6.83
CA VAL A 129 -7.65 -2.41 5.38
C VAL A 129 -8.50 -3.62 5.01
N ARG A 130 -9.58 -3.38 4.28
CA ARG A 130 -10.45 -4.41 3.70
C ARG A 130 -10.49 -4.21 2.19
N PHE A 131 -9.74 -5.00 1.45
CA PHE A 131 -9.65 -4.96 0.01
C PHE A 131 -10.45 -6.08 -0.66
N THR A 132 -10.30 -7.33 -0.24
CA THR A 132 -11.10 -8.47 -0.72
C THR A 132 -12.27 -8.79 0.20
#